data_AF-A0A2D6S414-F1
#
_entry.id   AF-A0A2D6S414-F1
#
_cell.length_a   1.000
_cell.length_b   1.000
_cell.length_c   1.000
_cell.angle_alpha   90.00
_cell.angle_beta   90.00
_cell.angle_gamma   90.00
#
_symmetry.space_group_name_H-M   'P 1'
#
loop_
_entity.id
_entity.type
_entity.pdbx_description
1 polymer ?
#
loop_
_entity_poly.entity_id
_entity_poly.type
_entity_poly.pdbx_seq_one_letter_code
_entity_poly.pdbx_strand_id
1 'polypeptide(L)'
;MDLRTGISKFDMSKFNHQIKKISDAGKKTEKFSGFDKDLREATHEFESLFIHNLLKTMRAAIPKSEFFNGGSGEEIFTDLLDQEISKVVSKRGIGIADVLYQRLTKS
;
A
#
# COMPACT_ATOMS: atom_id res chain seq x y z
N MET A 1 -19.47 2.55 -65.77
CA MET A 1 -19.71 3.16 -64.44
C MET A 1 -19.47 2.06 -63.42
N ASP A 2 -18.25 1.99 -62.90
CA ASP A 2 -17.76 0.88 -62.08
C ASP A 2 -18.32 0.92 -60.66
N LEU A 3 -18.97 -0.17 -60.23
CA LEU A 3 -19.43 -0.38 -58.85
C LEU A 3 -18.28 -0.71 -57.86
N ARG A 4 -17.04 -0.31 -58.15
CA ARG A 4 -15.86 -0.66 -57.34
C ARG A 4 -15.43 0.40 -56.32
N THR A 5 -16.12 1.52 -56.19
CA THR A 5 -15.71 2.64 -55.33
C THR A 5 -16.49 2.77 -54.00
N GLY A 6 -17.39 1.84 -53.69
CA GLY A 6 -18.23 1.88 -52.48
C GLY A 6 -17.59 1.31 -51.20
N ILE A 7 -16.46 0.60 -51.29
CA ILE A 7 -15.86 -0.13 -50.15
C ILE A 7 -14.50 0.48 -49.72
N SER A 8 -13.97 1.46 -50.47
CA SER A 8 -12.64 2.05 -50.23
C SER A 8 -12.61 3.21 -49.22
N LYS A 9 -13.67 3.40 -48.41
CA LYS A 9 -13.74 4.48 -47.40
C LYS A 9 -13.60 4.01 -45.95
N PHE A 10 -13.35 2.73 -45.71
CA PHE A 10 -12.92 2.29 -44.38
C PHE A 10 -11.41 2.48 -44.26
N ASP A 11 -11.04 3.66 -43.76
CA ASP A 11 -9.64 4.03 -43.51
C ASP A 11 -9.07 3.18 -42.36
N MET A 12 -8.50 2.04 -42.73
CA MET A 12 -7.84 1.09 -41.83
C MET A 12 -6.66 1.72 -41.06
N SER A 13 -6.07 2.81 -41.56
CA SER A 13 -4.99 3.52 -40.87
C SER A 13 -5.52 4.32 -39.67
N LYS A 14 -6.70 4.94 -39.79
CA LYS A 14 -7.40 5.56 -38.64
C LYS A 14 -7.81 4.52 -37.60
N PHE A 15 -8.28 3.35 -38.02
CA PHE A 15 -8.61 2.25 -37.12
C PHE A 15 -7.37 1.74 -36.38
N ASN A 16 -6.27 1.46 -37.09
CA ASN A 16 -5.02 1.01 -36.47
C ASN A 16 -4.44 2.06 -35.49
N HIS A 17 -4.59 3.36 -35.81
CA HIS A 17 -4.18 4.44 -34.91
C HIS A 17 -5.05 4.50 -33.62
N GLN A 18 -6.34 4.21 -33.71
CA GLN A 18 -7.22 4.09 -32.55
C GLN A 18 -6.87 2.86 -31.70
N ILE A 19 -6.61 1.71 -32.33
CA ILE A 19 -6.15 0.50 -31.64
C ILE A 19 -4.81 0.74 -30.93
N LYS A 20 -3.89 1.49 -31.56
CA LYS A 20 -2.60 1.85 -30.95
C LYS A 20 -2.77 2.77 -29.74
N LYS A 21 -3.66 3.77 -29.81
CA LYS A 21 -4.01 4.62 -28.65
C LYS A 21 -4.61 3.83 -27.49
N ILE A 22 -5.48 2.86 -27.79
CA ILE A 22 -6.09 1.98 -26.77
C ILE A 22 -5.03 1.06 -26.13
N SER A 23 -4.10 0.54 -26.94
CA SER A 23 -2.98 -0.31 -26.48
C SER A 23 -1.97 0.47 -25.61
N ASP A 24 -1.62 1.69 -26.00
CA ASP A 24 -0.69 2.55 -25.23
C ASP A 24 -1.34 3.08 -23.93
N ALA A 25 -2.66 3.25 -23.90
CA ALA A 25 -3.41 3.58 -22.68
C ALA A 25 -3.39 2.42 -21.66
N GLY A 26 -3.52 1.17 -22.11
CA GLY A 26 -3.44 -0.02 -21.26
C GLY A 26 -2.06 -0.24 -20.60
N LYS A 27 -0.97 0.19 -21.25
CA LYS A 27 0.39 0.10 -20.67
C LYS A 27 0.66 1.10 -19.55
N LYS A 28 -0.03 2.24 -19.53
CA LYS A 28 0.11 3.24 -18.44
C LYS A 28 -0.66 2.84 -17.19
N THR A 29 -1.79 2.16 -17.33
CA THR A 29 -2.62 1.68 -16.21
C THR A 29 -1.96 0.55 -15.41
N GLU A 30 -1.22 -0.35 -16.07
CA GLU A 30 -0.50 -1.46 -15.41
C GLU A 30 0.66 -1.00 -14.51
N LYS A 31 1.42 0.03 -14.93
CA LYS A 31 2.51 0.58 -14.12
C LYS A 31 2.01 1.32 -12.88
N PHE A 32 0.85 1.97 -12.98
CA PHE A 32 0.27 2.72 -11.88
C PHE A 32 -0.39 1.80 -10.85
N SER A 33 -1.01 0.68 -11.28
CA SER A 33 -1.62 -0.29 -10.36
C SER A 33 -0.61 -1.05 -9.50
N GLY A 34 0.56 -1.38 -10.05
CA GLY A 34 1.65 -2.01 -9.29
C GLY A 34 2.20 -1.07 -8.21
N PHE A 35 2.54 0.16 -8.60
CA PHE A 35 3.02 1.18 -7.67
C PHE A 35 2.01 1.50 -6.56
N ASP A 36 0.72 1.55 -6.91
CA ASP A 36 -0.36 1.82 -5.95
C ASP A 36 -0.47 0.72 -4.88
N LYS A 37 -0.39 -0.53 -5.32
CA LYS A 37 -0.41 -1.69 -4.41
C LYS A 37 0.80 -1.68 -3.48
N ASP A 38 1.99 -1.46 -4.02
CA ASP A 38 3.24 -1.44 -3.24
C ASP A 38 3.23 -0.29 -2.22
N LEU A 39 2.72 0.89 -2.62
CA LEU A 39 2.57 2.04 -1.72
C LEU A 39 1.59 1.73 -0.59
N ARG A 40 0.46 1.09 -0.90
CA ARG A 40 -0.53 0.72 0.11
C ARG A 40 0.04 -0.30 1.09
N GLU A 41 0.75 -1.32 0.61
CA GLU A 41 1.41 -2.32 1.43
C GLU A 41 2.46 -1.69 2.35
N ALA A 42 3.32 -0.82 1.82
CA ALA A 42 4.31 -0.09 2.59
C ALA A 42 3.68 0.78 3.69
N THR A 43 2.55 1.44 3.41
CA THR A 43 1.85 2.25 4.43
C THR A 43 1.23 1.40 5.54
N HIS A 44 0.75 0.19 5.24
CA HIS A 44 0.26 -0.75 6.27
C HIS A 44 1.41 -1.34 7.10
N GLU A 45 2.54 -1.65 6.48
CA GLU A 45 3.74 -2.06 7.21
C GLU A 45 4.23 -0.96 8.15
N PHE A 46 4.25 0.29 7.68
CA PHE A 46 4.57 1.43 8.54
C PHE A 46 3.63 1.55 9.74
N GLU A 47 2.32 1.38 9.54
CA GLU A 47 1.35 1.39 10.64
C GLU A 47 1.65 0.30 11.68
N SER A 48 2.11 -0.88 11.27
CA SER A 48 2.53 -1.94 12.20
C SER A 48 3.75 -1.55 13.05
N LEU A 49 4.73 -0.86 12.45
CA LEU A 49 5.90 -0.37 13.17
C LEU A 49 5.52 0.75 14.14
N PHE A 50 4.61 1.63 13.71
CA PHE A 50 4.09 2.70 14.54
C PHE A 50 3.34 2.16 15.76
N ILE A 51 2.45 1.18 15.57
CA ILE A 51 1.73 0.52 16.66
C ILE A 51 2.71 -0.14 17.64
N HIS A 52 3.72 -0.84 17.14
CA HIS A 52 4.74 -1.44 17.99
C HIS A 52 5.44 -0.38 18.86
N ASN A 53 5.86 0.74 18.25
CA ASN A 53 6.48 1.83 18.99
C ASN A 53 5.52 2.49 19.99
N LEU A 54 4.24 2.60 19.64
CA LEU A 54 3.20 3.11 20.53
C LEU A 54 3.03 2.21 21.76
N LEU A 55 2.93 0.89 21.57
CA LEU A 55 2.84 -0.08 22.67
C LEU A 55 4.07 0.00 23.59
N LYS A 56 5.26 0.05 23.00
CA LYS A 56 6.52 0.20 23.73
C LYS A 56 6.56 1.49 24.56
N THR A 57 6.15 2.60 23.96
CA THR A 57 6.11 3.91 24.63
C THR A 57 5.08 3.93 25.76
N MET A 58 3.88 3.36 25.55
CA MET A 58 2.86 3.23 26.58
C MET A 58 3.37 2.43 27.78
N ARG A 59 4.09 1.33 27.53
CA ARG A 59 4.68 0.51 28.60
C ARG A 59 5.81 1.23 29.33
N ALA A 60 6.65 1.97 28.60
CA ALA A 60 7.71 2.77 29.19
C ALA A 60 7.18 3.92 30.07
N ALA A 61 5.96 4.41 29.80
CA ALA A 61 5.29 5.43 30.60
C ALA A 61 4.71 4.90 31.93
N ILE A 62 4.60 3.58 32.10
CA ILE A 62 4.16 2.97 33.36
C ILE A 62 5.37 2.88 34.31
N PRO A 63 5.31 3.49 35.51
CA PRO A 63 6.41 3.43 36.48
C PRO A 63 6.71 1.97 36.84
N LYS A 64 7.94 1.52 36.58
CA LYS A 64 8.41 0.20 37.03
C LYS A 64 8.72 0.29 38.53
N SER A 65 8.01 -0.48 39.35
CA SER A 65 8.36 -0.68 40.76
C SER A 65 9.56 -1.63 40.85
N GLU A 66 10.56 -1.32 41.68
CA GLU A 66 11.83 -2.07 41.79
C GLU A 66 11.73 -3.57 42.19
N PHE A 67 10.53 -4.03 42.56
CA PHE A 67 10.24 -5.41 42.91
C PHE A 67 9.60 -6.25 41.78
N PHE A 68 9.13 -5.63 40.70
CA PHE A 68 8.34 -6.29 39.63
C PHE A 68 8.95 -6.12 38.23
N ASN A 69 10.26 -6.17 38.16
CA ASN A 69 11.05 -6.03 36.95
C ASN A 69 11.53 -7.42 36.57
N GLY A 70 10.71 -8.21 35.86
CA GLY A 70 11.01 -9.61 35.49
C GLY A 70 12.13 -9.79 34.46
N GLY A 71 13.10 -8.87 34.47
CA GLY A 71 14.42 -9.01 33.86
C GLY A 71 14.44 -8.88 32.34
N SER A 72 15.62 -9.09 31.78
CA SER A 72 15.87 -9.01 30.33
C SER A 72 15.08 -10.04 29.53
N GLY A 73 14.80 -11.21 30.11
CA GLY A 73 14.01 -12.26 29.46
C GLY A 73 12.55 -11.85 29.25
N GLU A 74 11.92 -11.24 30.26
CA GLU A 74 10.57 -10.70 30.12
C GLU A 74 10.53 -9.56 29.09
N GLU A 75 11.51 -8.67 29.09
CA GLU A 75 11.58 -7.56 28.13
C GLU A 75 11.67 -8.06 26.69
N ILE A 76 12.54 -9.04 26.41
CA ILE A 76 12.66 -9.63 25.08
C ILE A 76 11.36 -10.31 24.66
N PHE A 77 10.77 -11.12 25.55
CA PHE A 77 9.52 -11.82 25.24
C PHE A 77 8.36 -10.83 25.01
N THR A 78 8.31 -9.76 25.80
CA THR A 78 7.32 -8.69 25.66
C THR A 78 7.50 -7.94 24.35
N ASP A 79 8.74 -7.59 23.98
CA ASP A 79 9.01 -6.92 22.70
C ASP A 79 8.58 -7.81 21.52
N LEU A 80 8.84 -9.12 21.56
CA LEU A 80 8.38 -10.08 20.55
C LEU A 80 6.85 -10.19 20.51
N LEU A 81 6.20 -10.19 21.67
CA LEU A 81 4.75 -10.19 21.78
C LEU A 81 4.16 -8.91 21.17
N ASP A 82 4.71 -7.75 21.51
CA ASP A 82 4.28 -6.45 20.99
C ASP A 82 4.45 -6.38 19.46
N GLN A 83 5.46 -7.03 18.89
CA GLN A 83 5.63 -7.16 17.43
C GLN A 83 4.51 -7.99 16.77
N GLU A 84 4.10 -9.11 17.36
CA GLU A 84 3.00 -9.90 16.80
C GLU A 84 1.66 -9.21 16.98
N ILE A 85 1.43 -8.58 18.13
CA ILE A 85 0.24 -7.75 18.35
C ILE A 85 0.18 -6.65 17.30
N SER A 86 1.28 -5.93 17.04
CA SER A 86 1.27 -4.83 16.09
C SER A 86 0.95 -5.28 14.67
N LYS A 87 1.45 -6.45 14.23
CA LYS A 87 1.11 -7.06 12.94
C LYS A 87 -0.36 -7.47 12.84
N VAL A 88 -0.95 -7.98 13.91
CA VAL A 88 -2.36 -8.39 13.92
C VAL A 88 -3.28 -7.17 13.93
N VAL A 89 -2.95 -6.15 14.74
CA VAL A 89 -3.74 -4.93 14.85
C VAL A 89 -3.65 -4.10 13.56
N SER A 90 -2.48 -4.01 12.92
CA SER A 90 -2.32 -3.28 11.65
C SER A 90 -3.12 -3.88 10.50
N LYS A 91 -3.40 -5.19 10.51
CA LYS A 91 -4.29 -5.83 9.52
C LYS A 91 -5.73 -5.33 9.61
N ARG A 92 -6.20 -5.00 10.82
CA ARG A 92 -7.51 -4.35 11.00
C ARG A 92 -7.44 -2.86 10.66
N GLY A 93 -6.26 -2.26 10.87
CA GLY A 93 -5.96 -0.87 10.62
C GLY A 93 -6.52 0.03 11.73
N ILE A 94 -5.75 1.04 12.13
CA ILE A 94 -6.24 2.14 12.98
C ILE A 94 -6.49 3.42 12.17
N GLY A 95 -6.27 3.34 10.84
CA GLY A 95 -6.55 4.40 9.87
C GLY A 95 -5.35 5.31 9.58
N ILE A 96 -4.18 5.05 10.19
CA ILE A 96 -2.97 5.85 9.94
C ILE A 96 -2.40 5.51 8.56
N ALA A 97 -2.43 4.24 8.17
CA ALA A 97 -2.00 3.79 6.84
C ALA A 97 -2.76 4.53 5.73
N ASP A 98 -4.09 4.64 5.87
CA ASP A 98 -4.94 5.31 4.87
C ASP A 98 -4.64 6.81 4.76
N VAL A 99 -4.46 7.49 5.90
CA VAL A 99 -4.10 8.92 5.91
C VAL A 99 -2.73 9.12 5.27
N LEU A 100 -1.75 8.27 5.60
CA LEU A 100 -0.41 8.35 5.04
C LEU A 100 -0.41 8.09 3.52
N TYR A 101 -1.13 7.06 3.08
CA TYR A 101 -1.32 6.73 1.68
C TYR A 101 -1.97 7.89 0.90
N GLN A 102 -3.00 8.53 1.46
CA GLN A 102 -3.62 9.71 0.84
C GLN A 102 -2.66 10.90 0.72
N ARG A 103 -1.72 11.05 1.66
CA ARG A 103 -0.72 12.11 1.61
C ARG A 103 0.35 11.84 0.56
N LEU A 104 0.79 10.59 0.44
CA LEU A 104 1.81 10.19 -0.53
C LEU A 104 1.28 10.16 -1.97
N THR A 105 -0.01 9.86 -2.17
CA THR A 105 -0.65 9.89 -3.49
C THR A 105 -1.04 11.29 -3.97
N LYS A 106 -1.21 12.25 -3.06
CA LYS A 106 -1.52 13.66 -3.38
C LYS A 106 -0.30 14.56 -3.46
N SER A 107 0.90 14.04 -3.18
CA SER A 107 2.17 14.74 -3.34
C SER A 107 2.80 14.47 -4.71
#